data_AF-A0AAE7A6E4-F1
#
_entry.id   AF-A0AAE7A6E4-F1
#
_cell.length_a   1.000
_cell.length_b   1.000
_cell.length_c   1.000
_cell.angle_alpha   90.00
_cell.angle_beta   90.00
_cell.angle_gamma   90.00
#
_symmetry.space_group_name_H-M   'P 1'
#
loop_
_entity.id
_entity.type
_entity.pdbx_description
1 polymer ?
#
loop_
_entity_poly.entity_id
_entity_poly.type
_entity_poly.pdbx_seq_one_letter_code
_entity_poly.pdbx_strand_id
1 'polypeptide(L)'
;MSGEQVFSTSGSTSSPCQWVRTRQQMEQEAALVLGRWAPGVTDILSFAPPEHSYGMILGQVGAEVTHARLQQCSLENLVLPDLQVLGPTVILCIASTWKVLASLLERLVEQVPVLVLHSASVLPSGAHEVVTRFAGREVGFVEILGSTETGAIAHRPVVEETQAPIGWTVFEDVSLLNRTGIESRLEIHSPRIARAVGHRVPALTHQSDDLVVALDREHFHWQGRASQLIKINGVRQDLGVIQAELIAATHCQNLVCVPLRDALRGESYQVLFSALGHNEASILQAINLLGTHFPRPVQVRRVEHLPVSASGKPQAWAIQETGKRMP
;
A
#
# COMPACT_ATOMS: atom_id res chain seq x y z
N MET A 1 0.54 29.40 -14.73
CA MET A 1 0.80 28.12 -15.40
C MET A 1 0.44 27.04 -14.41
N SER A 2 -0.66 26.31 -14.61
CA SER A 2 -1.11 25.28 -13.67
C SER A 2 -0.06 24.17 -13.62
N GLY A 3 0.62 24.01 -12.48
CA GLY A 3 1.61 22.94 -12.31
C GLY A 3 0.94 21.58 -12.47
N GLU A 4 1.25 20.88 -13.55
CA GLU A 4 0.86 19.48 -13.73
C GLU A 4 2.02 18.59 -13.29
N GLN A 5 1.71 17.55 -12.53
CA GLN A 5 2.66 16.52 -12.11
C GLN A 5 2.35 15.21 -12.81
N VAL A 6 3.38 14.57 -13.37
CA VAL A 6 3.27 13.25 -14.00
C VAL A 6 3.74 12.17 -13.03
N PHE A 7 2.94 11.12 -12.90
CA PHE A 7 3.26 9.91 -12.14
C PHE A 7 3.24 8.71 -13.06
N SER A 8 4.16 7.78 -12.87
CA SER A 8 4.24 6.54 -13.66
C SER A 8 3.84 5.34 -12.81
N THR A 9 2.92 4.52 -13.32
CA THR A 9 2.57 3.23 -12.73
C THR A 9 3.04 2.09 -13.64
N SER A 10 3.53 1.02 -13.03
CA SER A 10 3.78 -0.23 -13.76
C SER A 10 2.42 -0.86 -14.09
N GLY A 11 1.97 -0.71 -15.34
CA GLY A 11 0.71 -1.29 -15.79
C GLY A 11 0.71 -2.82 -15.68
N SER A 12 -0.47 -3.42 -15.50
CA SER A 12 -0.66 -4.89 -15.56
C SER A 12 -0.42 -5.47 -16.96
N THR A 13 -0.34 -4.61 -17.99
CA THR A 13 -0.27 -4.98 -19.42
C THR A 13 1.08 -4.67 -20.08
N SER A 14 2.20 -4.73 -19.34
CA SER A 14 3.60 -4.67 -19.82
C SER A 14 4.17 -3.31 -20.25
N SER A 15 3.39 -2.23 -20.31
CA SER A 15 3.91 -0.85 -20.51
C SER A 15 3.57 0.05 -19.32
N PRO A 16 4.50 0.90 -18.83
CA PRO A 16 4.19 1.87 -17.79
C PRO A 16 3.07 2.82 -18.25
N CYS A 17 2.04 2.98 -17.43
CA CYS A 17 1.00 3.98 -17.65
C CYS A 17 1.41 5.28 -16.97
N GLN A 18 1.21 6.41 -17.65
CA GLN A 18 1.49 7.73 -17.07
C GLN A 18 0.19 8.48 -16.79
N TRP A 19 0.15 9.11 -15.64
CA TRP A 19 -1.01 9.80 -15.09
C TRP A 19 -0.63 11.22 -14.73
N VAL A 20 -1.45 12.17 -15.15
CA VAL A 20 -1.24 13.59 -14.92
C VAL A 20 -2.24 14.07 -13.89
N ARG A 21 -1.74 14.78 -12.88
CA ARG A 21 -2.55 15.47 -11.88
C ARG A 21 -2.24 16.95 -11.90
N THR A 22 -3.29 17.74 -11.80
CA THR A 22 -3.12 19.19 -11.61
C THR A 22 -2.75 19.48 -10.17
N ARG A 23 -2.06 20.60 -9.94
CA ARG A 23 -1.77 21.12 -8.61
C ARG A 23 -3.05 21.25 -7.76
N GLN A 24 -4.11 21.78 -8.36
CA GLN A 24 -5.42 21.94 -7.69
C GLN A 24 -5.99 20.61 -7.20
N GLN A 25 -5.93 19.54 -8.01
CA GLN A 25 -6.39 18.22 -7.59
C GLN A 25 -5.58 17.69 -6.39
N MET A 26 -4.27 17.91 -6.39
CA MET A 26 -3.40 17.47 -5.28
C MET A 26 -3.69 18.27 -4.01
N GLU A 27 -3.89 19.60 -4.12
CA GLU A 27 -4.25 20.45 -2.98
C GLU A 27 -5.60 20.09 -2.39
N GLN A 28 -6.59 19.79 -3.24
CA GLN A 28 -7.92 19.34 -2.82
C GLN A 28 -7.85 18.01 -2.04
N GLU A 29 -7.09 17.04 -2.55
CA GLU A 29 -6.90 15.76 -1.86
C GLU A 29 -6.17 15.93 -0.53
N ALA A 30 -5.12 16.75 -0.52
CA ALA A 30 -4.37 17.02 0.71
C ALA A 30 -5.21 17.71 1.77
N ALA A 31 -6.00 18.73 1.39
CA ALA A 31 -6.93 19.40 2.27
C ALA A 31 -8.02 18.45 2.80
N LEU A 32 -8.57 17.59 1.94
CA LEU A 32 -9.57 16.60 2.32
C LEU A 32 -9.04 15.61 3.36
N VAL A 33 -7.86 15.05 3.15
CA VAL A 33 -7.27 14.04 4.04
C VAL A 33 -6.72 14.68 5.32
N LEU A 34 -5.81 15.65 5.20
CA LEU A 34 -5.16 16.24 6.37
C LEU A 34 -6.11 17.12 7.18
N GLY A 35 -7.06 17.81 6.53
CA GLY A 35 -8.07 18.59 7.22
C GLY A 35 -9.03 17.73 8.06
N ARG A 36 -9.26 16.47 7.67
CA ARG A 36 -10.13 15.54 8.41
C ARG A 36 -9.49 15.03 9.70
N TRP A 37 -8.23 14.62 9.66
CA TRP A 37 -7.59 13.92 10.78
C TRP A 37 -6.46 14.68 11.47
N ALA A 38 -5.88 15.69 10.83
CA ALA A 38 -4.77 16.46 11.36
C ALA A 38 -4.99 17.98 11.25
N PRO A 39 -6.13 18.51 11.71
CA PRO A 39 -6.32 19.96 11.73
C PRO A 39 -5.24 20.61 12.61
N GLY A 40 -4.53 21.59 12.05
CA GLY A 40 -3.44 22.28 12.75
C GLY A 40 -2.13 21.47 12.83
N VAL A 41 -1.92 20.50 11.93
CA VAL A 41 -0.62 19.82 11.79
C VAL A 41 0.52 20.83 11.63
N THR A 42 1.58 20.63 12.40
CA THR A 42 2.79 21.47 12.39
C THR A 42 3.98 20.78 11.76
N ASP A 43 4.01 19.44 11.80
CA ASP A 43 5.10 18.62 11.28
C ASP A 43 4.55 17.43 10.48
N ILE A 44 5.14 17.16 9.32
CA ILE A 44 4.88 15.97 8.51
C ILE A 44 6.20 15.20 8.34
N LEU A 45 6.26 14.01 8.91
CA LEU A 45 7.36 13.06 8.76
C LEU A 45 6.98 12.08 7.65
N SER A 46 7.48 12.33 6.43
CA SER A 46 7.10 11.54 5.26
C SER A 46 8.12 10.44 4.98
N PHE A 47 7.74 9.18 5.18
CA PHE A 47 8.50 8.03 4.68
C PHE A 47 8.05 7.58 3.29
N ALA A 48 7.03 8.24 2.74
CA ALA A 48 6.55 8.05 1.39
C ALA A 48 7.37 8.92 0.41
N PRO A 49 8.05 8.33 -0.58
CA PRO A 49 8.84 9.08 -1.55
C PRO A 49 7.98 10.06 -2.36
N PRO A 50 8.46 11.30 -2.63
CA PRO A 50 7.73 12.29 -3.40
C PRO A 50 7.57 11.93 -4.88
N GLU A 51 8.32 10.95 -5.40
CA GLU A 51 8.15 10.42 -6.76
C GLU A 51 6.84 9.64 -6.90
N HIS A 52 6.24 9.23 -5.79
CA HIS A 52 4.95 8.54 -5.74
C HIS A 52 3.82 9.50 -5.35
N SER A 53 2.62 9.22 -5.86
CA SER A 53 1.46 10.09 -5.64
C SER A 53 1.12 10.30 -4.17
N TYR A 54 1.28 9.28 -3.32
CA TYR A 54 1.01 9.39 -1.88
C TYR A 54 1.96 10.39 -1.19
N GLY A 55 3.29 10.24 -1.39
CA GLY A 55 4.29 11.14 -0.81
C GLY A 55 4.27 12.55 -1.40
N MET A 56 3.97 12.68 -2.70
CA MET A 56 3.78 13.99 -3.32
C MET A 56 2.54 14.71 -2.77
N ILE A 57 1.39 14.04 -2.74
CA ILE A 57 0.12 14.68 -2.39
C ILE A 57 0.06 14.99 -0.88
N LEU A 58 0.33 14.00 -0.02
CA LEU A 58 0.18 14.19 1.43
C LEU A 58 1.45 14.69 2.11
N GLY A 59 2.62 14.50 1.50
CA GLY A 59 3.89 15.03 1.98
C GLY A 59 4.16 16.43 1.44
N GLN A 60 4.58 16.53 0.18
CA GLN A 60 5.02 17.80 -0.43
C GLN A 60 3.89 18.83 -0.53
N VAL A 61 2.81 18.49 -1.25
CA VAL A 61 1.66 19.38 -1.43
C VAL A 61 0.94 19.58 -0.09
N GLY A 62 0.79 18.52 0.70
CA GLY A 62 0.17 18.57 2.01
C GLY A 62 0.84 19.56 2.96
N ALA A 63 2.17 19.54 3.07
CA ALA A 63 2.92 20.48 3.88
C ALA A 63 2.70 21.94 3.44
N GLU A 64 2.59 22.18 2.13
CA GLU A 64 2.31 23.52 1.59
C GLU A 64 0.88 23.98 1.92
N VAL A 65 -0.11 23.08 1.80
CA VAL A 65 -1.52 23.36 2.12
C VAL A 65 -1.73 23.62 3.61
N THR A 66 -1.04 22.88 4.48
CA THR A 66 -1.19 23.00 5.93
C THR A 66 -0.18 23.95 6.57
N HIS A 67 0.77 24.47 5.80
CA HIS A 67 1.95 25.20 6.29
C HIS A 67 2.78 24.43 7.33
N ALA A 68 2.77 23.10 7.26
CA ALA A 68 3.55 22.25 8.14
C ALA A 68 5.02 22.15 7.68
N ARG A 69 5.92 21.92 8.62
CA ARG A 69 7.30 21.56 8.32
C ARG A 69 7.35 20.13 7.79
N LEU A 70 7.88 19.95 6.58
CA LEU A 70 8.05 18.64 5.97
C LEU A 70 9.45 18.09 6.22
N GLN A 71 9.54 16.85 6.69
CA GLN A 71 10.77 16.07 6.74
C GLN A 71 10.64 14.84 5.85
N GLN A 72 11.43 14.78 4.77
CA GLN A 72 11.50 13.61 3.89
C GLN A 72 12.45 12.57 4.49
N CYS A 73 11.92 11.38 4.76
CA CYS A 73 12.60 10.29 5.44
C CYS A 73 12.76 9.09 4.50
N SER A 74 13.82 8.32 4.68
CA SER A 74 14.10 7.13 3.88
C SER A 74 14.88 6.12 4.70
N LEU A 75 14.27 4.96 4.98
CA LEU A 75 14.97 3.88 5.68
C LEU A 75 16.08 3.26 4.84
N GLU A 76 15.90 3.21 3.52
CA GLU A 76 16.90 2.68 2.58
C GLU A 76 18.16 3.53 2.56
N ASN A 77 18.00 4.85 2.57
CA ASN A 77 19.10 5.80 2.59
C ASN A 77 19.51 6.23 4.01
N LEU A 78 18.99 5.57 5.05
CA LEU A 78 19.25 5.87 6.46
C LEU A 78 18.97 7.33 6.86
N VAL A 79 17.98 7.95 6.21
CA VAL A 79 17.48 9.29 6.53
C VAL A 79 16.33 9.14 7.53
N LEU A 80 16.63 9.32 8.81
CA LEU A 80 15.66 9.31 9.90
C LEU A 80 15.18 10.74 10.22
N PRO A 81 13.95 10.91 10.70
CA PRO A 81 13.43 12.23 11.07
C PRO A 81 14.14 12.80 12.30
N ASP A 82 14.26 14.13 12.33
CA ASP A 82 14.50 14.87 13.57
C ASP A 82 13.20 14.91 14.39
N LEU A 83 13.27 14.41 15.61
CA LEU A 83 12.13 14.29 16.51
C LEU A 83 11.91 15.55 17.37
N GLN A 84 12.65 16.62 17.14
CA GLN A 84 12.35 17.96 17.68
C GLN A 84 11.19 18.61 16.91
N VAL A 85 9.99 18.06 17.08
CA VAL A 85 8.75 18.53 16.45
C VAL A 85 8.14 19.71 17.22
N LEU A 86 7.34 20.52 16.53
CA LEU A 86 6.78 21.77 17.04
C LEU A 86 5.37 21.63 17.62
N GLY A 87 4.68 20.51 17.34
CA GLY A 87 3.29 20.31 17.71
C GLY A 87 2.68 19.06 17.05
N PRO A 88 1.34 19.04 16.82
CA PRO A 88 0.67 17.90 16.19
C PRO A 88 1.39 17.45 14.93
N THR A 89 1.70 16.16 14.88
CA THR A 89 2.61 15.56 13.90
C THR A 89 1.89 14.48 13.10
N VAL A 90 2.08 14.48 11.79
CA VAL A 90 1.63 13.40 10.90
C VAL A 90 2.84 12.57 10.48
N ILE A 91 2.73 11.24 10.58
CA ILE A 91 3.68 10.30 10.00
C ILE A 91 3.02 9.65 8.79
N LEU A 92 3.59 9.87 7.60
CA LEU A 92 3.16 9.18 6.37
C LEU A 92 3.93 7.86 6.27
N CYS A 93 3.27 6.78 6.64
CA CYS A 93 3.81 5.44 6.70
C CYS A 93 3.58 4.69 5.38
N ILE A 94 4.62 3.96 5.00
CA ILE A 94 4.58 2.87 4.03
C ILE A 94 4.92 1.56 4.75
N ALA A 95 4.84 0.41 4.07
CA ALA A 95 5.11 -0.90 4.67
C ALA A 95 6.39 -0.95 5.53
N SER A 96 7.49 -0.38 5.02
CA SER A 96 8.78 -0.42 5.71
C SER A 96 8.81 0.42 7.00
N THR A 97 8.02 1.50 7.08
CA THR A 97 7.98 2.42 8.22
C THR A 97 7.57 1.72 9.51
N TRP A 98 6.68 0.73 9.43
CA TRP A 98 6.16 -0.02 10.58
C TRP A 98 7.26 -0.66 11.44
N LYS A 99 8.43 -0.94 10.86
CA LYS A 99 9.58 -1.51 11.58
C LYS A 99 10.23 -0.57 12.58
N VAL A 100 10.20 0.73 12.29
CA VAL A 100 10.78 1.76 13.17
C VAL A 100 9.71 2.54 13.92
N LEU A 101 8.44 2.38 13.51
CA LEU A 101 7.34 3.19 14.00
C LEU A 101 7.19 3.13 15.51
N ALA A 102 7.33 1.96 16.13
CA ALA A 102 7.29 1.84 17.59
C ALA A 102 8.33 2.73 18.29
N SER A 103 9.58 2.71 17.82
CA SER A 103 10.66 3.54 18.39
C SER A 103 10.48 5.03 18.13
N LEU A 104 9.85 5.40 17.01
CA LEU A 104 9.48 6.80 16.75
C LEU A 104 8.37 7.25 17.70
N LEU A 105 7.33 6.43 17.86
CA LEU A 105 6.19 6.73 18.73
C LEU A 105 6.63 6.82 20.18
N GLU A 106 7.45 5.90 20.70
CA GLU A 106 8.01 5.98 22.08
C GLU A 106 8.60 7.34 22.43
N ARG A 107 9.15 8.04 21.43
CA ARG A 107 9.78 9.36 21.61
C ARG A 107 8.84 10.52 21.35
N LEU A 108 7.80 10.35 20.53
CA LEU A 108 6.92 11.44 20.09
C LEU A 108 5.65 11.57 20.95
N VAL A 109 5.08 10.45 21.41
CA VAL A 109 3.73 10.43 22.00
C VAL A 109 3.63 11.09 23.37
N GLU A 110 4.76 11.31 24.05
CA GLU A 110 4.80 12.10 25.28
C GLU A 110 4.91 13.61 25.03
N GLN A 111 5.20 14.02 23.80
CA GLN A 111 5.45 15.41 23.43
C GLN A 111 4.26 16.03 22.70
N VAL A 112 3.68 15.30 21.75
CA VAL A 112 2.66 15.82 20.82
C VAL A 112 1.67 14.74 20.39
N PRO A 113 0.45 15.12 19.97
CA PRO A 113 -0.43 14.22 19.24
C PRO A 113 0.18 13.76 17.92
N VAL A 114 0.03 12.48 17.62
CA VAL A 114 0.58 11.85 16.41
C VAL A 114 -0.53 11.18 15.61
N LEU A 115 -0.65 11.54 14.34
CA LEU A 115 -1.46 10.79 13.38
C LEU A 115 -0.55 9.96 12.48
N VAL A 116 -0.74 8.65 12.49
CA VAL A 116 -0.12 7.72 11.54
C VAL A 116 -1.10 7.49 10.39
N LEU A 117 -0.70 7.90 9.18
CA LEU A 117 -1.40 7.57 7.94
C LEU A 117 -0.64 6.46 7.24
N HIS A 118 -1.29 5.33 6.95
CA HIS A 118 -0.70 4.22 6.18
C HIS A 118 -1.35 4.13 4.79
N SER A 119 -0.54 3.98 3.75
CA SER A 119 -1.03 3.72 2.39
C SER A 119 0.03 3.00 1.54
N ALA A 120 -0.25 2.86 0.24
CA ALA A 120 0.61 2.26 -0.80
C ALA A 120 0.87 0.74 -0.69
N SER A 121 0.43 0.07 0.38
CA SER A 121 0.51 -1.40 0.51
C SER A 121 -0.57 -1.94 1.44
N VAL A 122 -0.75 -3.27 1.44
CA VAL A 122 -1.41 -3.95 2.55
C VAL A 122 -0.68 -3.66 3.86
N LEU A 123 -1.42 -3.67 4.95
CA LEU A 123 -0.87 -3.50 6.29
C LEU A 123 0.13 -4.65 6.59
N PRO A 124 1.39 -4.35 7.00
CA PRO A 124 2.37 -5.39 7.30
C PRO A 124 2.00 -6.22 8.53
N SER A 125 2.43 -7.48 8.55
CA SER A 125 2.39 -8.31 9.76
C SER A 125 3.25 -7.67 10.87
N GLY A 126 2.66 -7.46 12.04
CA GLY A 126 3.23 -6.71 13.17
C GLY A 126 2.65 -5.30 13.36
N ALA A 127 1.92 -4.76 12.38
CA ALA A 127 1.29 -3.45 12.52
C ALA A 127 0.26 -3.41 13.67
N HIS A 128 -0.53 -4.48 13.82
CA HIS A 128 -1.52 -4.59 14.90
C HIS A 128 -0.86 -4.55 16.29
N GLU A 129 0.35 -5.10 16.46
CA GLU A 129 1.09 -5.02 17.74
C GLU A 129 1.46 -3.58 18.09
N VAL A 130 1.89 -2.80 17.10
CA VAL A 130 2.18 -1.36 17.27
C VAL A 130 0.89 -0.61 17.60
N VAL A 131 -0.20 -0.91 16.89
CA VAL A 131 -1.51 -0.28 17.14
C VAL A 131 -2.00 -0.59 18.55
N THR A 132 -2.00 -1.85 18.99
CA THR A 132 -2.37 -2.24 20.36
C THR A 132 -1.52 -1.52 21.41
N ARG A 133 -0.24 -1.31 21.13
CA ARG A 133 0.68 -0.66 22.08
C ARG A 133 0.48 0.85 22.19
N PHE A 134 0.14 1.53 21.11
CA PHE A 134 0.18 3.00 21.05
C PHE A 134 -1.17 3.67 20.77
N ALA A 135 -2.18 2.96 20.23
CA ALA A 135 -3.46 3.57 19.87
C ALA A 135 -4.19 4.15 21.09
N GLY A 136 -4.87 5.28 20.88
CA GLY A 136 -5.45 6.08 21.96
C GLY A 136 -4.44 7.11 22.47
N ARG A 137 -4.77 7.80 23.58
CA ARG A 137 -3.90 8.81 24.25
C ARG A 137 -3.06 9.65 23.27
N GLU A 138 -3.73 10.32 22.33
CA GLU A 138 -3.11 11.23 21.35
C GLU A 138 -2.46 10.58 20.11
N VAL A 139 -2.54 9.26 19.93
CA VAL A 139 -2.13 8.57 18.69
C VAL A 139 -3.32 7.99 17.93
N GLY A 140 -3.46 8.41 16.67
CA GLY A 140 -4.42 7.86 15.72
C GLY A 140 -3.73 7.06 14.62
N PHE A 141 -4.35 5.97 14.17
CA PHE A 141 -3.90 5.18 13.02
C PHE A 141 -5.01 5.10 11.99
N VAL A 142 -4.73 5.57 10.77
CA VAL A 142 -5.68 5.53 9.66
C VAL A 142 -5.00 4.90 8.46
N GLU A 143 -5.70 3.95 7.85
CA GLU A 143 -5.32 3.37 6.58
C GLU A 143 -6.11 4.02 5.45
N ILE A 144 -5.43 4.35 4.35
CA ILE A 144 -6.01 4.96 3.16
C ILE A 144 -5.83 4.03 1.97
N LEU A 145 -6.94 3.61 1.37
CA LEU A 145 -6.98 2.89 0.09
C LEU A 145 -6.96 3.92 -1.02
N GLY A 146 -6.06 3.73 -1.98
CA GLY A 146 -5.97 4.58 -3.15
C GLY A 146 -4.94 4.09 -4.15
N SER A 147 -4.84 4.83 -5.24
CA SER A 147 -3.89 4.55 -6.31
C SER A 147 -3.39 5.85 -6.93
N THR A 148 -2.43 5.75 -7.84
CA THR A 148 -2.01 6.92 -8.63
C THR A 148 -3.13 7.39 -9.55
N GLU A 149 -3.92 6.45 -10.06
CA GLU A 149 -5.04 6.66 -10.97
C GLU A 149 -6.20 7.41 -10.30
N THR A 150 -6.48 7.11 -9.04
CA THR A 150 -7.69 7.57 -8.34
C THR A 150 -7.40 8.57 -7.23
N GLY A 151 -6.20 8.54 -6.65
CA GLY A 151 -5.94 9.18 -5.36
C GLY A 151 -6.57 8.38 -4.23
N ALA A 152 -6.68 8.98 -3.05
CA ALA A 152 -7.36 8.39 -1.90
C ALA A 152 -8.84 8.10 -2.20
N ILE A 153 -9.26 6.85 -2.19
CA ILE A 153 -10.65 6.43 -2.48
C ILE A 153 -11.44 6.28 -1.17
N ALA A 154 -10.84 5.61 -0.20
CA ALA A 154 -11.49 5.20 1.02
C ALA A 154 -10.50 5.14 2.17
N HIS A 155 -11.03 5.10 3.38
CA HIS A 155 -10.24 5.02 4.59
C HIS A 155 -10.87 4.07 5.60
N ARG A 156 -10.07 3.63 6.57
CA ARG A 156 -10.55 2.96 7.78
C ARG A 156 -9.59 3.23 8.94
N PRO A 157 -10.06 3.23 10.20
CA PRO A 157 -9.14 3.18 11.32
C PRO A 157 -8.36 1.86 11.29
N VAL A 158 -7.09 1.90 11.68
CA VAL A 158 -6.36 0.68 12.02
C VAL A 158 -6.60 0.40 13.49
N VAL A 159 -7.22 -0.73 13.77
CA VAL A 159 -7.59 -1.18 15.12
C VAL A 159 -6.81 -2.44 15.46
N GLU A 160 -6.98 -2.96 16.67
CA GLU A 160 -6.38 -4.24 17.09
C GLU A 160 -6.96 -5.42 16.30
N GLU A 161 -6.14 -6.45 16.06
CA GLU A 161 -6.50 -7.62 15.24
C GLU A 161 -7.70 -8.42 15.77
N THR A 162 -8.00 -8.31 17.06
CA THR A 162 -9.12 -9.01 17.72
C THR A 162 -10.49 -8.41 17.36
N GLN A 163 -10.53 -7.26 16.69
CA GLN A 163 -11.77 -6.65 16.23
C GLN A 163 -12.21 -7.22 14.89
N ALA A 164 -13.53 -7.31 14.68
CA ALA A 164 -14.07 -7.73 13.39
C ALA A 164 -13.55 -6.82 12.26
N PRO A 165 -13.33 -7.35 11.03
CA PRO A 165 -12.79 -6.56 9.93
C PRO A 165 -13.63 -5.32 9.69
N ILE A 166 -13.04 -4.14 9.94
CA ILE A 166 -13.72 -2.87 9.70
C ILE A 166 -13.82 -2.65 8.20
N GLY A 167 -15.05 -2.40 7.73
CA GLY A 167 -15.32 -2.01 6.36
C GLY A 167 -14.61 -0.70 6.02
N TRP A 168 -14.26 -0.53 4.75
CA TRP A 168 -13.75 0.72 4.23
C TRP A 168 -14.89 1.71 4.07
N THR A 169 -14.67 2.97 4.45
CA THR A 169 -15.57 4.09 4.19
C THR A 169 -14.98 4.95 3.08
N VAL A 170 -15.74 5.22 2.02
CA VAL A 170 -15.30 6.12 0.94
C VAL A 170 -15.21 7.57 1.42
N PHE A 171 -14.33 8.36 0.82
CA PHE A 171 -14.33 9.80 1.02
C PHE A 171 -15.62 10.44 0.48
N GLU A 172 -16.00 11.58 1.05
CA GLU A 172 -17.24 12.30 0.74
C GLU A 172 -17.38 12.74 -0.73
N ASP A 173 -16.26 12.88 -1.45
CA ASP A 173 -16.22 13.22 -2.86
C ASP A 173 -16.10 12.00 -3.80
N VAL A 174 -16.21 10.79 -3.24
CA VAL A 174 -16.15 9.52 -3.95
C VAL A 174 -17.51 8.84 -3.88
N SER A 175 -18.01 8.37 -5.02
CA SER A 175 -19.24 7.57 -5.08
C SER A 175 -18.92 6.14 -5.49
N LEU A 176 -19.39 5.15 -4.72
CA LEU A 176 -19.34 3.74 -5.10
C LEU A 176 -20.39 3.45 -6.18
N LEU A 177 -19.95 2.81 -7.27
CA LEU A 177 -20.80 2.40 -8.38
C LEU A 177 -21.12 0.89 -8.36
N ASN A 178 -20.52 0.15 -7.42
CA ASN A 178 -20.74 -1.27 -7.20
C ASN A 178 -22.18 -1.58 -6.74
N ARG A 179 -22.68 -2.76 -7.11
CA ARG A 179 -23.94 -3.30 -6.59
C ARG A 179 -23.71 -3.88 -5.19
N THR A 180 -24.55 -3.47 -4.24
CA THR A 180 -24.51 -3.98 -2.86
C THR A 180 -24.62 -5.50 -2.80
N GLY A 181 -23.78 -6.12 -1.98
CA GLY A 181 -23.76 -7.57 -1.71
C GLY A 181 -23.14 -8.43 -2.81
N ILE A 182 -22.66 -7.85 -3.91
CA ILE A 182 -22.06 -8.59 -5.03
C ILE A 182 -20.56 -8.30 -5.08
N GLU A 183 -19.75 -9.35 -4.97
CA GLU A 183 -18.31 -9.24 -5.21
C GLU A 183 -18.04 -8.78 -6.65
N SER A 184 -17.32 -7.68 -6.79
CA SER A 184 -16.98 -7.09 -8.08
C SER A 184 -15.71 -6.25 -7.97
N ARG A 185 -15.12 -5.87 -9.12
CA ARG A 185 -14.03 -4.90 -9.14
C ARG A 185 -14.55 -3.55 -8.63
N LEU A 186 -13.81 -2.89 -7.76
CA LEU A 186 -14.15 -1.58 -7.22
C LEU A 186 -14.32 -0.60 -8.35
N GLU A 187 -15.51 -0.02 -8.44
CA GLU A 187 -15.86 0.96 -9.46
C GLU A 187 -16.33 2.23 -8.76
N ILE A 188 -15.68 3.35 -9.08
CA ILE A 188 -15.91 4.62 -8.41
C ILE A 188 -16.14 5.76 -9.40
N HIS A 189 -16.85 6.77 -8.94
CA HIS A 189 -16.82 8.13 -9.49
C HIS A 189 -16.07 9.05 -8.53
N SER A 190 -15.19 9.91 -9.05
CA SER A 190 -14.49 10.92 -8.24
C SER A 190 -13.94 12.05 -9.11
N PRO A 191 -13.97 13.32 -8.64
CA PRO A 191 -13.34 14.44 -9.34
C PRO A 191 -11.80 14.36 -9.32
N ARG A 192 -11.21 13.49 -8.48
CA ARG A 192 -9.76 13.36 -8.28
C ARG A 192 -9.10 12.30 -9.16
N ILE A 193 -9.86 11.64 -10.04
CA ILE A 193 -9.31 10.71 -11.03
C ILE A 193 -8.28 11.46 -11.88
N ALA A 194 -7.08 10.90 -11.96
CA ALA A 194 -5.98 11.46 -12.71
C ALA A 194 -6.23 11.32 -14.21
N ARG A 195 -5.71 12.27 -14.99
CA ARG A 195 -5.82 12.23 -16.45
C ARG A 195 -4.74 11.31 -17.01
N ALA A 196 -5.11 10.25 -17.72
CA ALA A 196 -4.13 9.45 -18.45
C ALA A 196 -3.40 10.30 -19.50
N VAL A 197 -2.08 10.11 -19.65
CA VAL A 197 -1.32 10.76 -20.73
C VAL A 197 -1.91 10.37 -22.09
N GLY A 198 -2.06 11.36 -22.97
CA GLY A 198 -2.74 11.20 -24.27
C GLY A 198 -4.24 11.52 -24.25
N HIS A 199 -4.86 11.60 -23.07
CA HIS A 199 -6.24 12.07 -22.93
C HIS A 199 -6.29 13.58 -22.69
N ARG A 200 -7.32 14.24 -23.25
CA ARG A 200 -7.55 15.69 -23.10
C ARG A 200 -8.14 16.07 -21.74
N VAL A 201 -8.98 15.21 -21.17
CA VAL A 201 -9.67 15.42 -19.88
C VAL A 201 -9.58 14.15 -19.02
N PRO A 202 -9.64 14.26 -17.69
CA PRO A 202 -9.76 13.10 -16.81
C PRO A 202 -11.07 12.32 -17.06
N ALA A 203 -11.05 11.02 -16.78
CA ALA A 203 -12.28 10.24 -16.73
C ALA A 203 -13.08 10.59 -15.47
N LEU A 204 -14.41 10.45 -15.53
CA LEU A 204 -15.28 10.66 -14.36
C LEU A 204 -15.39 9.42 -13.49
N THR A 205 -15.11 8.24 -14.04
CA THR A 205 -15.17 6.96 -13.34
C THR A 205 -13.90 6.15 -13.56
N HIS A 206 -13.61 5.26 -12.61
CA HIS A 206 -12.48 4.34 -12.69
C HIS A 206 -12.86 2.99 -12.08
N GLN A 207 -12.52 1.91 -12.77
CA GLN A 207 -12.61 0.56 -12.23
C GLN A 207 -11.19 0.09 -11.86
N SER A 208 -10.95 -0.13 -10.57
CA SER A 208 -9.64 -0.57 -10.09
C SER A 208 -9.48 -2.09 -10.19
N ASP A 209 -8.28 -2.56 -9.86
CA ASP A 209 -7.97 -3.98 -9.74
C ASP A 209 -8.32 -4.55 -8.35
N ASP A 210 -8.91 -3.77 -7.47
CA ASP A 210 -9.36 -4.19 -6.14
C ASP A 210 -10.71 -4.90 -6.25
N LEU A 211 -10.83 -6.10 -5.69
CA LEU A 211 -12.14 -6.76 -5.52
C LEU A 211 -12.76 -6.31 -4.21
N VAL A 212 -14.05 -5.99 -4.27
CA VAL A 212 -14.81 -5.51 -3.12
C VAL A 212 -16.19 -6.12 -3.07
N VAL A 213 -16.76 -6.18 -1.88
CA VAL A 213 -18.19 -6.39 -1.65
C VAL A 213 -18.74 -5.08 -1.06
N ALA A 214 -19.53 -4.35 -1.84
CA ALA A 214 -20.18 -3.14 -1.34
C ALA A 214 -21.25 -3.50 -0.30
N LEU A 215 -21.21 -2.83 0.84
CA LEU A 215 -22.17 -2.99 1.94
C LEU A 215 -23.35 -2.04 1.76
N ASP A 216 -23.06 -0.82 1.32
CA ASP A 216 -24.02 0.22 0.97
C ASP A 216 -23.33 1.21 -0.01
N ARG A 217 -23.78 2.47 -0.03
CA ARG A 217 -23.23 3.51 -0.92
C ARG A 217 -21.91 4.11 -0.45
N GLU A 218 -21.57 3.93 0.82
CA GLU A 218 -20.43 4.55 1.48
C GLU A 218 -19.42 3.50 1.97
N HIS A 219 -19.86 2.26 2.17
CA HIS A 219 -19.07 1.21 2.81
C HIS A 219 -18.84 0.00 1.91
N PHE A 220 -17.64 -0.60 1.99
CA PHE A 220 -17.33 -1.87 1.34
C PHE A 220 -16.32 -2.71 2.11
N HIS A 221 -16.34 -4.03 1.91
CA HIS A 221 -15.24 -4.90 2.31
C HIS A 221 -14.30 -5.15 1.13
N TRP A 222 -13.01 -4.89 1.34
CA TRP A 222 -11.96 -5.22 0.38
C TRP A 222 -11.60 -6.71 0.46
N GLN A 223 -11.51 -7.36 -0.68
CA GLN A 223 -11.30 -8.81 -0.81
C GLN A 223 -9.90 -9.17 -1.31
N GLY A 224 -9.09 -8.18 -1.68
CA GLY A 224 -7.79 -8.38 -2.31
C GLY A 224 -7.71 -7.75 -3.69
N ARG A 225 -6.51 -7.78 -4.29
CA ARG A 225 -6.30 -7.39 -5.70
C ARG A 225 -6.65 -8.56 -6.61
N ALA A 226 -7.50 -8.38 -7.60
CA ALA A 226 -7.87 -9.42 -8.56
C ALA A 226 -6.64 -10.05 -9.25
N SER A 227 -5.59 -9.26 -9.51
CA SER A 227 -4.33 -9.76 -10.07
C SER A 227 -3.44 -10.55 -9.10
N GLN A 228 -3.68 -10.47 -7.78
CA GLN A 228 -2.90 -11.14 -6.73
C GLN A 228 -3.66 -12.27 -6.03
N LEU A 229 -4.97 -12.37 -6.26
CA LEU A 229 -5.79 -13.43 -5.72
C LEU A 229 -5.66 -14.69 -6.57
N ILE A 230 -5.20 -15.78 -5.95
CA ILE A 230 -5.08 -17.10 -6.57
C ILE A 230 -5.80 -18.16 -5.72
N LYS A 231 -6.19 -19.28 -6.31
CA LYS A 231 -6.81 -20.41 -5.62
C LYS A 231 -5.83 -21.57 -5.50
N ILE A 232 -5.27 -21.75 -4.31
CA ILE A 232 -4.39 -22.88 -4.00
C ILE A 232 -5.23 -23.96 -3.32
N ASN A 233 -5.36 -25.13 -3.95
CA ASN A 233 -6.13 -26.27 -3.43
C ASN A 233 -7.58 -25.90 -3.06
N GLY A 234 -8.22 -25.03 -3.86
CA GLY A 234 -9.61 -24.60 -3.64
C GLY A 234 -9.79 -23.47 -2.62
N VAL A 235 -8.73 -23.07 -1.91
CA VAL A 235 -8.75 -21.93 -0.98
C VAL A 235 -8.23 -20.68 -1.69
N ARG A 236 -8.98 -19.57 -1.61
CA ARG A 236 -8.54 -18.28 -2.14
C ARG A 236 -7.46 -17.70 -1.24
N GLN A 237 -6.34 -17.33 -1.85
CA GLN A 237 -5.15 -16.82 -1.21
C GLN A 237 -4.78 -15.47 -1.84
N ASP A 238 -4.38 -14.51 -1.01
CA ASP A 238 -3.86 -13.21 -1.47
C ASP A 238 -2.33 -13.25 -1.43
N LEU A 239 -1.70 -13.17 -2.60
CA LEU A 239 -0.24 -13.20 -2.71
C LEU A 239 0.45 -12.01 -2.04
N GLY A 240 -0.22 -10.86 -1.91
CA GLY A 240 0.30 -9.71 -1.18
C GLY A 240 0.38 -9.98 0.32
N VAL A 241 -0.63 -10.65 0.88
CA VAL A 241 -0.66 -11.06 2.30
C VAL A 241 0.42 -12.12 2.57
N ILE A 242 0.49 -13.16 1.74
CA ILE A 242 1.52 -14.21 1.80
C ILE A 242 2.93 -13.61 1.74
N GLN A 243 3.14 -12.66 0.82
CA GLN A 243 4.42 -11.96 0.70
C GLN A 243 4.76 -11.17 1.96
N ALA A 244 3.81 -10.42 2.53
CA ALA A 244 4.03 -9.63 3.74
C ALA A 244 4.41 -10.52 4.93
N GLU A 245 3.68 -11.62 5.15
CA GLU A 245 3.99 -12.61 6.20
C GLU A 245 5.39 -13.21 6.02
N LEU A 246 5.74 -13.59 4.78
CA LEU A 246 7.06 -14.19 4.51
C LEU A 246 8.19 -13.18 4.69
N ILE A 247 8.00 -11.91 4.31
CA ILE A 247 8.97 -10.84 4.57
C ILE A 247 9.18 -10.66 6.08
N ALA A 248 8.13 -10.72 6.89
CA ALA A 248 8.27 -10.60 8.34
C ALA A 248 8.99 -11.80 8.95
N ALA A 249 8.64 -13.02 8.53
CA ALA A 249 9.26 -14.25 9.05
C ALA A 249 10.75 -14.38 8.66
N THR A 250 11.14 -13.85 7.50
CA THR A 250 12.52 -14.00 6.97
C THR A 250 13.38 -12.76 7.15
N HIS A 251 12.76 -11.60 7.40
CA HIS A 251 13.36 -10.27 7.27
C HIS A 251 13.93 -9.94 5.87
N CYS A 252 13.65 -10.75 4.84
CA CYS A 252 14.14 -10.56 3.48
C CYS A 252 13.31 -9.51 2.72
N GLN A 253 13.81 -8.28 2.58
CA GLN A 253 13.05 -7.18 1.93
C GLN A 253 12.87 -7.34 0.43
N ASN A 254 13.92 -7.81 -0.23
CA ASN A 254 13.88 -8.10 -1.65
C ASN A 254 13.30 -9.50 -1.83
N LEU A 255 12.02 -9.66 -1.55
CA LEU A 255 11.26 -10.89 -1.76
C LEU A 255 9.93 -10.56 -2.43
N VAL A 256 9.54 -11.36 -3.43
CA VAL A 256 8.27 -11.21 -4.13
C VAL A 256 7.59 -12.57 -4.36
N CYS A 257 6.28 -12.61 -4.16
CA CYS A 257 5.44 -13.76 -4.50
C CYS A 257 4.85 -13.56 -5.90
N VAL A 258 5.10 -14.51 -6.79
CA VAL A 258 4.69 -14.42 -8.20
C VAL A 258 3.68 -15.53 -8.50
N PRO A 259 2.49 -15.22 -9.04
CA PRO A 259 1.50 -16.23 -9.40
C PRO A 259 2.04 -17.12 -10.54
N LEU A 260 1.68 -18.39 -10.50
CA LEU A 260 2.02 -19.39 -11.50
C LEU A 260 0.80 -20.23 -11.85
N ARG A 261 0.77 -20.76 -13.08
CA ARG A 261 -0.14 -21.83 -13.45
C ARG A 261 0.54 -23.17 -13.20
N ASP A 262 -0.13 -24.05 -12.47
CA ASP A 262 0.34 -25.40 -12.15
C ASP A 262 -0.63 -26.41 -12.81
N ALA A 263 -0.10 -27.33 -13.62
CA ALA A 263 -0.95 -28.27 -14.38
C ALA A 263 -1.76 -29.23 -13.48
N LEU A 264 -1.32 -29.45 -12.24
CA LEU A 264 -1.97 -30.32 -11.25
C LEU A 264 -2.89 -29.53 -10.31
N ARG A 265 -2.49 -28.32 -9.91
CA ARG A 265 -3.20 -27.49 -8.92
C ARG A 265 -4.06 -26.39 -9.52
N GLY A 266 -3.97 -26.17 -10.83
CA GLY A 266 -4.57 -25.05 -11.54
C GLY A 266 -3.76 -23.78 -11.33
N GLU A 267 -3.78 -23.25 -10.10
CA GLU A 267 -3.06 -22.05 -9.69
C GLU A 267 -2.08 -22.36 -8.54
N SER A 268 -0.92 -21.72 -8.60
CA SER A 268 0.09 -21.78 -7.56
C SER A 268 0.94 -20.51 -7.56
N TYR A 269 2.04 -20.50 -6.82
CA TYR A 269 2.95 -19.37 -6.78
C TYR A 269 4.37 -19.82 -6.48
N GLN A 270 5.32 -18.97 -6.85
CA GLN A 270 6.71 -19.08 -6.47
C GLN A 270 7.15 -17.88 -5.65
N VAL A 271 8.23 -18.07 -4.90
CA VAL A 271 8.93 -17.01 -4.17
C VAL A 271 10.23 -16.70 -4.89
N LEU A 272 10.40 -15.44 -5.30
CA LEU A 272 11.66 -14.94 -5.83
C LEU A 272 12.27 -13.98 -4.81
N PHE A 273 13.59 -14.05 -4.59
CA PHE A 273 14.26 -13.12 -3.70
C PHE A 273 15.65 -12.72 -4.19
N SER A 274 16.10 -11.53 -3.79
CA SER A 274 17.41 -10.95 -4.12
C SER A 274 18.00 -10.26 -2.90
N ALA A 275 18.44 -11.03 -1.91
CA ALA A 275 19.05 -10.53 -0.68
C ALA A 275 20.37 -11.24 -0.38
N LEU A 276 21.40 -10.46 -0.03
CA LEU A 276 22.64 -10.98 0.53
C LEU A 276 22.36 -11.46 1.96
N GLY A 277 22.80 -12.69 2.30
CA GLY A 277 22.55 -13.30 3.60
C GLY A 277 21.38 -14.30 3.64
N HIS A 278 20.56 -14.34 2.57
CA HIS A 278 19.52 -15.36 2.41
C HIS A 278 19.89 -16.37 1.31
N ASN A 279 19.39 -17.59 1.48
CA ASN A 279 19.40 -18.67 0.48
C ASN A 279 18.04 -19.39 0.47
N GLU A 280 17.80 -20.23 -0.52
CA GLU A 280 16.53 -20.95 -0.70
C GLU A 280 16.15 -21.76 0.55
N ALA A 281 17.14 -22.40 1.19
CA ALA A 281 16.92 -23.20 2.39
C ALA A 281 16.42 -22.34 3.57
N SER A 282 16.98 -21.14 3.76
CA SER A 282 16.56 -20.20 4.82
C SER A 282 15.11 -19.74 4.65
N ILE A 283 14.69 -19.47 3.41
CA ILE A 283 13.30 -19.08 3.10
C ILE A 283 12.35 -20.27 3.28
N LEU A 284 12.74 -21.47 2.82
CA LEU A 284 11.96 -22.70 3.03
C LEU A 284 11.82 -23.04 4.52
N GLN A 285 12.87 -22.81 5.31
CA GLN A 285 12.83 -22.99 6.76
C GLN A 285 11.82 -22.04 7.41
N ALA A 286 11.81 -20.76 7.03
CA ALA A 286 10.81 -19.81 7.51
C ALA A 286 9.38 -20.23 7.14
N ILE A 287 9.16 -20.69 5.89
CA ILE A 287 7.86 -21.24 5.46
C ILE A 287 7.44 -22.43 6.32
N ASN A 288 8.37 -23.32 6.68
CA ASN A 288 8.07 -24.44 7.55
C ASN A 288 7.69 -24.00 8.98
N LEU A 289 8.31 -22.92 9.48
CA LEU A 289 8.00 -22.35 10.80
C LEU A 289 6.64 -21.64 10.84
N LEU A 290 6.22 -21.02 9.73
CA LEU A 290 4.86 -20.50 9.59
C LEU A 290 3.81 -21.62 9.69
N GLY A 291 4.15 -22.84 9.29
CA GLY A 291 3.32 -24.03 9.55
C GLY A 291 2.21 -24.23 8.53
N THR A 292 1.15 -24.96 8.93
CA THR A 292 0.18 -25.54 7.98
C THR A 292 -0.83 -24.56 7.40
N HIS A 293 -1.02 -23.39 8.00
CA HIS A 293 -1.90 -22.35 7.47
C HIS A 293 -1.28 -21.63 6.26
N PHE A 294 0.05 -21.61 6.17
CA PHE A 294 0.77 -20.96 5.09
C PHE A 294 0.84 -21.90 3.86
N PRO A 295 0.28 -21.52 2.71
CA PRO A 295 0.30 -22.38 1.53
C PRO A 295 1.74 -22.51 1.01
N ARG A 296 2.20 -23.72 0.73
CA ARG A 296 3.57 -23.91 0.22
C ARG A 296 3.72 -23.40 -1.22
N PRO A 297 4.78 -22.63 -1.54
CA PRO A 297 5.09 -22.28 -2.92
C PRO A 297 5.55 -23.52 -3.69
N VAL A 298 5.35 -23.54 -5.00
CA VAL A 298 5.91 -24.60 -5.87
C VAL A 298 7.42 -24.46 -6.04
N GLN A 299 7.94 -23.25 -5.89
CA GLN A 299 9.37 -22.98 -6.01
C GLN A 299 9.78 -21.78 -5.15
N VAL A 300 10.99 -21.86 -4.59
CA VAL A 300 11.70 -20.74 -3.99
C VAL A 300 13.01 -20.59 -4.74
N ARG A 301 13.32 -19.39 -5.24
CA ARG A 301 14.50 -19.17 -6.09
C ARG A 301 15.15 -17.82 -5.80
N ARG A 302 16.47 -17.83 -5.63
CA ARG A 302 17.27 -16.61 -5.64
C ARG A 302 17.44 -16.12 -7.08
N VAL A 303 17.29 -14.82 -7.27
CA VAL A 303 17.53 -14.14 -8.56
C VAL A 303 18.48 -12.97 -8.35
N GLU A 304 19.22 -12.59 -9.39
CA GLU A 304 20.11 -11.41 -9.33
C GLU A 304 19.31 -10.10 -9.27
N HIS A 305 18.20 -10.04 -10.01
CA HIS A 305 17.29 -8.91 -10.02
C HIS A 305 15.86 -9.40 -9.85
N LEU A 306 15.16 -8.81 -8.89
CA LEU A 306 13.73 -9.08 -8.75
C LEU A 306 12.98 -8.50 -9.96
N PRO A 307 11.99 -9.23 -10.48
CA PRO A 307 11.14 -8.73 -11.54
C PRO A 307 10.06 -7.83 -10.94
N VAL A 308 10.45 -6.74 -10.28
CA VAL A 308 9.54 -5.79 -9.65
C VAL A 308 9.67 -4.40 -10.27
N SER A 309 8.59 -3.64 -10.33
CA SER A 309 8.63 -2.22 -10.63
C SER A 309 9.40 -1.43 -9.57
N ALA A 310 9.72 -0.16 -9.84
CA ALA A 310 10.29 0.75 -8.84
C ALA A 310 9.46 0.88 -7.54
N SER A 311 8.14 0.63 -7.59
CA SER A 311 7.25 0.60 -6.40
C SER A 311 7.11 -0.79 -5.76
N GLY A 312 7.97 -1.76 -6.10
CA GLY A 312 8.01 -3.09 -5.49
C GLY A 312 6.97 -4.10 -6.00
N LYS A 313 6.18 -3.77 -7.03
CA LYS A 313 5.16 -4.67 -7.60
C LYS A 313 5.75 -5.70 -8.59
N PRO A 314 5.44 -7.00 -8.51
CA PRO A 314 5.87 -7.98 -9.50
C PRO A 314 5.44 -7.60 -10.93
N GLN A 315 6.34 -7.72 -11.90
CA GLN A 315 6.12 -7.40 -13.30
C GLN A 315 5.57 -8.60 -14.07
N ALA A 316 4.67 -8.30 -15.02
CA ALA A 316 3.91 -9.31 -15.76
C ALA A 316 4.77 -10.29 -16.59
N TRP A 317 5.95 -9.89 -17.06
CA TRP A 317 6.83 -10.77 -17.84
C TRP A 317 7.44 -11.90 -17.00
N ALA A 318 7.64 -11.70 -15.69
CA ALA A 318 8.18 -12.73 -14.82
C ALA A 318 7.18 -13.83 -14.46
N ILE A 319 5.89 -13.59 -14.70
CA ILE A 319 4.85 -14.62 -14.68
C ILE A 319 4.97 -15.52 -15.92
N GLN A 320 5.53 -15.00 -17.03
CA GLN A 320 5.61 -15.70 -18.32
C GLN A 320 6.94 -16.44 -18.53
N GLU A 321 8.08 -15.91 -18.06
CA GLU A 321 9.40 -16.54 -18.28
C GLU A 321 9.67 -17.78 -17.44
N THR A 322 8.97 -18.00 -16.32
CA THR A 322 9.14 -19.19 -15.47
C THR A 322 8.35 -20.41 -15.94
N GLY A 323 7.55 -20.28 -17.01
CA GLY A 323 6.92 -21.42 -17.70
C GLY A 323 7.87 -22.21 -18.62
N LYS A 324 9.08 -21.69 -18.89
CA LYS A 324 10.10 -22.43 -19.64
C LYS A 324 11.04 -23.09 -18.63
N ARG A 325 10.87 -24.40 -18.41
CA ARG A 325 12.01 -25.23 -17.99
C ARG A 325 13.11 -24.99 -19.03
N MET A 326 14.24 -24.40 -18.61
CA MET A 326 15.46 -24.56 -19.41
C MET A 326 15.78 -26.07 -19.46
N PRO A 327 16.16 -26.59 -20.64
CA PRO A 327 16.39 -28.02 -20.86
C PRO A 327 17.46 -28.62 -19.96
#